data_AF-A0A7C0VT95-F1
#
_entry.id   AF-A0A7C0VT95-F1
#
_cell.length_a   1.000
_cell.length_b   1.000
_cell.length_c   1.000
_cell.angle_alpha   90.00
_cell.angle_beta   90.00
_cell.angle_gamma   90.00
#
_symmetry.space_group_name_H-M   'P 1'
#
loop_
_entity.id
_entity.type
_entity.pdbx_description
1 polymer ?
#
loop_
_entity_poly.entity_id
_entity_poly.type
_entity_poly.pdbx_seq_one_letter_code
_entity_poly.pdbx_strand_id
1 'polypeptide(L)'
;GRNAILPLFTSLAIQLGFIFGGSVLIENIFVYRGVGRLLWSSINARDYTVMQAVFLIITISVVVSNLLADLIYGLIDPRVRVGE
;
A
#
# COMPACT_ATOMS: atom_id res chain seq x y z
N GLY A 1 21.41 0.96 17.58
CA GLY A 1 20.39 -0.06 17.28
C GLY A 1 20.31 -0.27 15.78
N ARG A 2 20.60 -1.47 15.28
CA ARG A 2 20.65 -1.76 13.83
C ARG A 2 19.24 -1.89 13.25
N ASN A 3 18.86 -0.91 12.43
CA ASN A 3 17.81 -0.93 11.41
C ASN A 3 16.48 -1.63 11.78
N ALA A 4 15.66 -0.95 12.56
CA ALA A 4 14.23 -1.27 12.69
C ALA A 4 13.44 -1.04 11.36
N ILE A 5 14.06 -0.46 10.33
CA ILE A 5 13.46 -0.25 9.01
C ILE A 5 13.12 -1.57 8.29
N LEU A 6 13.92 -2.62 8.48
CA LEU A 6 13.69 -3.91 7.82
C LEU A 6 12.38 -4.60 8.27
N PRO A 7 12.10 -4.75 9.58
CA PRO A 7 10.84 -5.29 10.04
C PRO A 7 9.66 -4.37 9.73
N LEU A 8 9.84 -3.04 9.79
CA LEU A 8 8.76 -2.09 9.46
C LEU A 8 8.28 -2.24 8.01
N PHE A 9 9.22 -2.38 7.07
CA PHE A 9 8.91 -2.61 5.66
C PHE A 9 8.19 -3.94 5.45
N THR A 10 8.68 -5.01 6.10
CA THR A 10 8.04 -6.34 6.03
C THR A 10 6.62 -6.30 6.61
N SER A 11 6.41 -5.61 7.73
CA SER A 11 5.09 -5.44 8.35
C SER A 11 4.13 -4.61 7.50
N LEU A 12 4.61 -3.58 6.79
CA LEU A 12 3.80 -2.83 5.83
C LEU A 12 3.39 -3.68 4.63
N ALA A 13 4.32 -4.46 4.07
CA ALA A 13 4.04 -5.36 2.95
C ALA A 13 2.95 -6.39 3.30
N ILE A 14 3.02 -6.98 4.50
CA ILE A 14 2.01 -7.92 4.99
C ILE A 14 0.65 -7.23 5.16
N GLN A 15 0.61 -6.05 5.79
CA GLN A 15 -0.64 -5.31 6.01
C GLN A 15 -1.29 -4.87 4.71
N LEU A 16 -0.52 -4.39 3.73
CA LEU A 16 -1.02 -4.07 2.40
C LEU A 16 -1.62 -5.31 1.73
N GLY A 17 -0.95 -6.47 1.81
CA GLY A 17 -1.50 -7.73 1.30
C GLY A 17 -2.86 -8.09 1.90
N PHE A 18 -3.03 -7.89 3.21
CA PHE A 18 -4.32 -8.09 3.89
C PHE A 18 -5.40 -7.10 3.45
N ILE A 19 -5.05 -5.81 3.29
CA ILE A 19 -6.00 -4.77 2.85
C ILE A 19 -6.46 -5.05 1.42
N PHE A 20 -5.55 -5.37 0.50
CA PHE A 20 -5.92 -5.73 -0.87
C PHE A 20 -6.77 -7.00 -0.92
N GLY A 21 -6.43 -8.04 -0.16
CA GLY A 21 -7.21 -9.28 -0.09
C GLY A 21 -8.64 -9.06 0.44
N GLY A 22 -8.78 -8.27 1.52
CA GLY A 22 -10.07 -7.88 2.07
C GLY A 22 -10.90 -6.99 1.12
N SER A 23 -10.25 -6.03 0.45
CA SER A 23 -10.88 -5.13 -0.52
C SER A 23 -11.47 -5.90 -1.69
N VAL A 24 -10.76 -6.88 -2.25
CA VAL A 24 -11.25 -7.71 -3.37
C VAL A 24 -12.50 -8.51 -2.98
N LEU A 25 -12.55 -9.07 -1.76
CA LEU A 25 -13.72 -9.81 -1.27
C LEU A 25 -14.94 -8.90 -1.11
N ILE A 26 -14.75 -7.73 -0.50
CA ILE A 26 -15.82 -6.73 -0.32
C ILE A 26 -16.31 -6.23 -1.69
N GLU A 27 -15.39 -5.90 -2.60
CA GLU A 27 -15.73 -5.46 -3.95
C GLU A 27 -16.56 -6.51 -4.69
N ASN A 28 -16.19 -7.80 -4.59
CA ASN A 28 -16.94 -8.87 -5.23
C ASN A 28 -18.35 -9.04 -4.69
N ILE A 29 -18.51 -9.05 -3.35
CA ILE A 29 -19.80 -9.24 -2.68
C ILE A 29 -20.74 -8.05 -2.93
N PHE A 30 -20.23 -6.82 -2.86
CA PHE A 30 -21.03 -5.61 -3.01
C PHE A 30 -21.14 -5.09 -4.46
N VAL A 31 -20.59 -5.82 -5.44
CA VAL A 31 -20.54 -5.42 -6.86
C VAL A 31 -19.91 -4.02 -7.05
N TYR A 32 -19.03 -3.61 -6.15
CA TYR A 32 -18.36 -2.32 -6.25
C TYR A 32 -17.24 -2.40 -7.31
N ARG A 33 -17.17 -1.39 -8.19
CA ARG A 33 -16.09 -1.24 -9.17
C ARG A 33 -14.87 -0.65 -8.48
N GLY A 34 -14.08 -1.51 -7.84
CA GLY A 34 -12.83 -1.12 -7.20
C GLY A 34 -11.59 -1.59 -7.96
N VAL A 35 -10.44 -1.16 -7.43
CA VAL A 35 -9.11 -1.40 -8.00
C VAL A 35 -8.71 -2.87 -7.84
N GLY A 36 -9.15 -3.54 -6.76
CA GLY A 36 -8.86 -4.95 -6.51
C GLY A 36 -9.55 -5.88 -7.52
N ARG A 37 -10.82 -5.62 -7.82
CA ARG A 37 -11.58 -6.36 -8.84
C ARG A 37 -11.00 -6.12 -10.24
N LEU A 38 -10.58 -4.90 -10.54
CA LEU A 38 -9.90 -4.58 -11.80
C LEU A 38 -8.61 -5.39 -11.95
N LEU A 39 -7.74 -5.39 -10.93
CA LEU A 39 -6.53 -6.22 -10.90
C LEU A 39 -6.86 -7.71 -11.11
N TRP A 40 -7.84 -8.25 -10.39
CA TRP A 40 -8.26 -9.64 -10.53
C TRP A 40 -8.76 -9.97 -11.95
N SER A 41 -9.55 -9.06 -12.54
CA SER A 41 -10.04 -9.22 -13.90
C SER A 41 -8.93 -9.13 -14.93
N SER A 42 -7.96 -8.23 -14.75
CA SER A 42 -6.80 -8.08 -15.64
C SER A 42 -5.84 -9.27 -15.56
N ILE A 43 -5.70 -9.89 -14.39
CA ILE A 43 -4.93 -11.13 -14.23
C ILE A 43 -5.59 -12.27 -15.03
N ASN A 44 -6.91 -12.43 -14.90
CA ASN A 44 -7.65 -13.47 -15.64
C ASN A 44 -7.68 -13.21 -17.15
N ALA A 45 -7.84 -11.95 -17.57
CA ALA A 45 -7.82 -11.53 -18.96
C ALA A 45 -6.39 -11.46 -19.55
N ARG A 46 -5.35 -11.68 -18.73
CA ARG A 46 -3.92 -11.50 -19.08
C ARG A 46 -3.61 -10.13 -19.71
N ASP A 47 -4.32 -9.10 -19.28
CA ASP A 47 -4.08 -7.74 -19.70
C ASP A 47 -2.96 -7.13 -18.85
N TYR A 48 -1.72 -7.31 -19.32
CA TYR A 48 -0.52 -6.83 -18.65
C TYR A 48 -0.45 -5.30 -18.56
N THR A 49 -1.04 -4.59 -19.53
CA THR A 49 -1.02 -3.12 -19.56
C THR A 49 -1.84 -2.55 -18.41
N VAL A 50 -3.07 -3.04 -18.24
CA VAL A 50 -3.95 -2.60 -17.15
C VAL A 50 -3.39 -3.03 -15.80
N MET A 51 -2.84 -4.24 -15.72
CA MET A 51 -2.18 -4.72 -14.50
C MET A 51 -1.03 -3.79 -14.08
N GLN A 52 -0.13 -3.44 -15.00
CA GLN A 52 0.99 -2.54 -14.71
C GLN A 52 0.51 -1.12 -14.34
N ALA A 53 -0.51 -0.59 -15.01
CA ALA A 53 -1.07 0.71 -14.68
C ALA A 53 -1.63 0.75 -13.25
N VAL A 54 -2.39 -0.29 -12.85
CA VAL A 54 -2.92 -0.40 -11.49
C VAL A 54 -1.80 -0.55 -10.47
N PHE A 55 -0.79 -1.37 -10.76
CA PHE A 55 0.40 -1.50 -9.89
C PHE A 55 1.10 -0.16 -9.69
N LEU A 56 1.30 0.61 -10.76
CA LEU A 56 1.94 1.92 -10.70
C LEU A 56 1.16 2.90 -9.82
N ILE A 57 -0.17 2.94 -9.95
CA ILE A 57 -1.05 3.77 -9.10
C ILE A 57 -0.92 3.37 -7.63
N ILE A 58 -0.92 2.08 -7.34
CA ILE A 58 -0.75 1.56 -5.96
C ILE A 58 0.61 1.96 -5.41
N THR A 59 1.69 1.75 -6.16
CA THR A 59 3.05 2.11 -5.74
C THR A 59 3.18 3.60 -5.45
N ILE A 60 2.68 4.47 -6.34
CA ILE A 60 2.69 5.92 -6.10
C ILE A 60 1.89 6.26 -4.85
N SER A 61 0.71 5.67 -4.67
CA SER A 61 -0.12 5.92 -3.48
C SER A 61 0.59 5.53 -2.19
N VAL A 62 1.32 4.40 -2.17
CA VAL A 62 2.12 3.96 -1.03
C VAL A 62 3.29 4.92 -0.78
N VAL A 63 4.01 5.34 -1.83
CA VAL A 63 5.12 6.30 -1.70
C VAL A 63 4.62 7.63 -1.14
N VAL A 64 3.52 8.16 -1.68
CA VAL A 64 2.89 9.39 -1.19
C VAL A 64 2.42 9.24 0.25
N SER A 65 1.82 8.09 0.60
CA SER A 65 1.38 7.83 1.98
C SER A 65 2.55 7.74 2.96
N ASN A 66 3.67 7.12 2.55
CA ASN A 66 4.90 7.11 3.35
C ASN A 66 5.48 8.52 3.50
N LEU A 67 5.55 9.30 2.42
CA LEU A 67 6.03 10.67 2.47
C LEU A 67 5.16 11.54 3.38
N LEU A 68 3.84 11.38 3.32
CA LEU A 68 2.90 12.05 4.23
C LEU A 68 3.11 11.58 5.66
N ALA A 69 3.30 10.28 5.90
CA ALA A 69 3.58 9.76 7.22
C ALA A 69 4.87 10.37 7.79
N ASP A 70 5.97 10.40 7.01
CA ASP A 70 7.24 11.00 7.41
C ASP A 70 7.10 12.50 7.71
N LEU A 71 6.34 13.23 6.90
CA LEU A 71 6.06 14.65 7.10
C LEU A 71 5.25 14.89 8.39
N ILE A 72 4.23 14.06 8.62
CA ILE A 72 3.38 14.11 9.82
C ILE A 72 4.20 13.72 11.05
N TYR A 73 5.03 12.69 10.99
CA TYR A 73 5.96 12.33 12.05
C TYR A 73 6.94 13.46 12.37
N GLY A 74 7.48 14.13 11.34
CA GLY A 74 8.35 15.29 11.50
C GLY A 74 7.66 16.52 12.12
N LEU A 75 6.35 16.66 11.93
CA LEU A 75 5.56 17.77 12.47
C LEU A 75 4.99 17.47 13.88
N ILE A 76 4.60 16.22 14.14
CA ILE A 76 3.97 15.80 15.39
C ILE A 76 5.00 15.47 16.48
N ASP A 77 6.23 15.07 16.12
CA ASP A 77 7.19 14.57 17.10
C ASP A 77 8.50 15.39 17.19
N PRO A 78 8.57 16.43 18.05
CA PRO A 78 9.82 17.15 18.34
C PRO A 78 10.87 16.29 19.09
N ARG A 79 10.59 15.02 19.43
CA ARG A 79 11.51 14.12 20.15
C ARG A 79 12.47 13.33 19.27
N VAL A 80 12.25 13.25 17.95
CA VAL A 80 13.18 12.56 17.02
C VAL A 80 14.55 13.26 16.95
N ARG A 81 14.67 14.48 17.50
CA ARG A 81 15.95 15.19 17.63
C ARG A 81 16.82 14.73 18.83
N VAL A 82 16.31 13.95 19.79
CA VAL A 82 17.03 13.66 21.06
C VAL A 82 17.09 12.17 21.41
N GLY A 83 17.30 11.28 20.45
CA GLY A 83 17.41 9.85 20.78
C GLY A 83 18.10 9.01 19.71
N GLU A 84 19.43 9.05 19.73
CA GLU A 84 20.43 8.08 19.21
C GLU A 84 20.30 7.57 17.76
#